data_AF-A0A075I0J4-F1
#
_entry.id   AF-A0A075I0J4-F1
#
_cell.length_a   1.000
_cell.length_b   1.000
_cell.length_c   1.000
_cell.angle_alpha   90.00
_cell.angle_beta   90.00
_cell.angle_gamma   90.00
#
_symmetry.space_group_name_H-M   'P 1'
#
loop_
_entity.id
_entity.type
_entity.pdbx_description
1 polymer ?
#
loop_
_entity_poly.entity_id
_entity_poly.type
_entity_poly.pdbx_seq_one_letter_code
_entity_poly.pdbx_strand_id
1 'polypeptide(L)'
;MGLSGSDFATRAFNESNISYDMTEGIIGEWQSDGEWSWVLHIWDVENESWAMTQESISSITLGAGTHLAWAASNADLDNLPPGVDCDGRGWVMGSEGGAHCMCDDGYERPGGDWLSCIAKGTGSSDGGDGADPHEESLGQYEVGHSTVTFILDKQLRKRVAYSGIYWEADEFLHDLKALADE
;
A
#
# COMPACT_ATOMS: atom_id res chain seq x y z
N MET A 1 -25.88 3.44 -1.00
CA MET A 1 -25.34 4.56 -0.20
C MET A 1 -23.91 4.20 0.13
N GLY A 2 -22.94 5.03 -0.25
CA GLY A 2 -21.53 4.80 0.09
C GLY A 2 -21.30 5.01 1.58
N LEU A 3 -20.21 4.45 2.11
CA LEU A 3 -19.77 4.74 3.48
C LEU A 3 -19.29 6.20 3.52
N SER A 4 -19.64 6.93 4.58
CA SER A 4 -19.01 8.24 4.83
C SER A 4 -17.54 8.04 5.19
N GLY A 5 -16.71 9.06 4.97
CA GLY A 5 -15.31 9.03 5.37
C GLY A 5 -15.14 8.80 6.88
N SER A 6 -16.02 9.38 7.71
CA SER A 6 -16.02 9.12 9.15
C SER A 6 -16.34 7.67 9.52
N ASP A 7 -17.31 7.05 8.85
CA ASP A 7 -17.66 5.65 9.11
C ASP A 7 -16.50 4.72 8.74
N PHE A 8 -15.84 5.01 7.62
CA PHE A 8 -14.67 4.27 7.17
C PHE A 8 -13.49 4.41 8.14
N ALA A 9 -13.12 5.64 8.51
CA ALA A 9 -12.02 5.89 9.45
C ALA A 9 -12.30 5.23 10.79
N THR A 10 -13.50 5.40 11.34
CA THR A 10 -13.93 4.78 12.60
C THR A 10 -13.80 3.27 12.54
N ARG A 11 -14.25 2.65 11.44
CA ARG A 11 -14.13 1.20 11.25
C ARG A 11 -12.67 0.76 11.20
N ALA A 12 -11.84 1.40 10.38
CA ALA A 12 -10.43 1.03 10.20
C ALA A 12 -9.63 1.11 11.52
N PHE A 13 -9.81 2.20 12.28
CA PHE A 13 -9.13 2.37 13.56
C PHE A 13 -9.68 1.46 14.66
N ASN A 14 -11.00 1.24 14.71
CA ASN A 14 -11.60 0.31 15.67
C ASN A 14 -11.16 -1.15 15.45
N GLU A 15 -11.08 -1.59 14.19
CA GLU A 15 -10.57 -2.94 13.85
C GLU A 15 -9.13 -3.15 14.34
N SER A 16 -8.35 -2.06 14.44
CA SER A 16 -6.97 -2.06 14.91
C SER A 16 -6.80 -1.66 16.39
N ASN A 17 -7.90 -1.40 17.11
CA ASN A 17 -7.90 -0.88 18.48
C ASN A 17 -7.06 0.40 18.66
N ILE A 18 -7.07 1.28 17.66
CA ILE A 18 -6.38 2.57 17.66
C ILE A 18 -7.39 3.67 18.03
N SER A 19 -7.01 4.56 18.96
CA SER A 19 -7.83 5.72 19.32
C SER A 19 -7.95 6.69 18.15
N TYR A 20 -9.14 7.19 17.87
CA TYR A 20 -9.38 8.13 16.78
C TYR A 20 -10.39 9.19 17.22
N ASP A 21 -9.97 10.45 17.21
CA ASP A 21 -10.84 11.60 17.40
C ASP A 21 -10.25 12.80 16.66
N MET A 22 -10.76 13.09 15.47
CA MET A 22 -10.26 14.21 14.67
C MET A 22 -10.64 15.58 15.22
N THR A 23 -11.67 15.67 16.07
CA THR A 23 -12.05 16.94 16.68
C THR A 23 -11.04 17.33 17.75
N GLU A 24 -10.55 16.34 18.50
CA GLU A 24 -9.48 16.49 19.48
C GLU A 24 -8.07 16.31 18.87
N GLY A 25 -7.99 16.02 17.56
CA GLY A 25 -6.76 15.84 16.80
C GLY A 25 -5.95 14.60 17.18
N ILE A 26 -6.62 13.52 17.59
CA ILE A 26 -6.04 12.27 18.08
C ILE A 26 -6.09 11.19 16.99
N ILE A 27 -4.92 10.60 16.69
CA ILE A 27 -4.78 9.36 15.92
C ILE A 27 -3.76 8.47 16.63
N GLY A 28 -4.23 7.41 17.29
CA GLY A 28 -3.42 6.54 18.13
C GLY A 28 -2.81 7.30 19.31
N GLU A 29 -1.48 7.29 19.37
CA GLU A 29 -0.71 8.03 20.39
C GLU A 29 -0.35 9.47 19.94
N TRP A 30 -0.67 9.83 18.70
CA TRP A 30 -0.38 11.15 18.15
C TRP A 30 -1.54 12.10 18.45
N GLN A 31 -1.22 13.25 19.02
CA GLN A 31 -2.17 14.31 19.31
C GLN A 31 -1.62 15.63 18.79
N SER A 32 -2.44 16.37 18.04
CA SER A 32 -2.13 17.76 17.68
C SER A 32 -1.86 18.60 18.92
N ASP A 33 -0.90 19.51 18.84
CA ASP A 33 -0.68 20.52 19.87
C ASP A 33 -1.09 21.90 19.35
N GLY A 34 -1.00 22.94 20.18
CA GLY A 34 -1.39 24.29 19.75
C GLY A 34 -0.60 24.85 18.55
N GLU A 35 0.49 24.19 18.14
CA GLU A 35 1.38 24.63 17.05
C GLU A 35 1.05 23.95 15.71
N TRP A 36 0.37 22.81 15.70
CA TRP A 36 -0.04 22.12 14.46
C TRP A 36 -1.33 21.32 14.64
N SER A 37 -2.10 21.14 13.57
CA SER A 37 -3.32 20.31 13.57
C SER A 37 -3.34 19.32 12.40
N TRP A 38 -4.16 18.28 12.50
CA TRP A 38 -4.40 17.40 11.35
C TRP A 38 -5.30 18.09 10.32
N VAL A 39 -4.85 18.09 9.07
CA VAL A 39 -5.56 18.66 7.93
C VAL A 39 -5.90 17.56 6.96
N LEU A 40 -7.17 17.48 6.58
CA LEU A 40 -7.64 16.54 5.56
C LEU A 40 -7.48 17.15 4.17
N HIS A 41 -6.95 16.34 3.26
CA HIS A 41 -6.79 16.66 1.85
C HIS A 41 -7.52 15.62 1.01
N ILE A 42 -8.01 16.05 -0.15
CA ILE A 42 -8.62 15.21 -1.17
C ILE A 42 -7.82 15.35 -2.46
N TRP A 43 -7.64 14.24 -3.17
CA TRP A 43 -6.96 14.26 -4.46
C TRP A 43 -7.85 14.90 -5.52
N ASP A 44 -7.34 15.95 -6.16
CA ASP A 44 -7.94 16.54 -7.35
C ASP A 44 -7.38 15.85 -8.58
N VAL A 45 -8.20 15.04 -9.24
CA VAL A 45 -7.82 14.28 -10.43
C VAL A 45 -7.60 15.20 -11.64
N GLU A 46 -8.30 16.34 -11.72
CA GLU A 46 -8.16 17.27 -12.85
C GLU A 46 -6.85 18.05 -12.77
N ASN A 47 -6.45 18.43 -11.56
CA ASN A 47 -5.23 19.19 -11.29
C ASN A 47 -4.04 18.32 -10.86
N GLU A 48 -4.22 17.00 -10.80
CA GLU A 48 -3.22 16.02 -10.34
C GLU A 48 -2.49 16.45 -9.07
N SER A 49 -3.24 16.95 -8.08
CA SER A 49 -2.67 17.51 -6.85
C SER A 49 -3.57 17.31 -5.64
N TRP A 50 -2.97 17.38 -4.45
CA TRP A 50 -3.71 17.36 -3.18
C TRP A 50 -4.31 18.74 -2.89
N ALA A 51 -5.62 18.79 -2.68
CA ALA A 51 -6.33 19.99 -2.25
C ALA A 51 -6.83 19.83 -0.82
N MET A 52 -6.65 20.88 -0.01
CA MET A 52 -7.25 20.94 1.33
C MET A 52 -8.78 20.94 1.21
N THR A 53 -9.45 20.05 1.95
CA THR A 53 -10.92 20.07 2.00
C THR A 53 -11.42 20.99 3.11
N GLN A 54 -12.44 21.79 2.81
CA GLN A 54 -13.19 22.53 3.83
C GLN A 54 -14.37 21.72 4.40
N GLU A 55 -14.63 20.57 3.80
CA GLU A 55 -15.69 19.67 4.25
C GLU A 55 -15.23 18.78 5.39
N SER A 56 -16.16 18.42 6.27
CA SER A 56 -15.89 17.42 7.29
C SER A 56 -15.78 16.04 6.64
N ILE A 57 -14.91 15.19 7.18
CA ILE A 57 -14.78 13.79 6.75
C ILE A 57 -16.13 13.03 6.73
N SER A 58 -17.09 13.46 7.57
CA SER A 58 -18.44 12.90 7.62
C SER A 58 -19.36 13.28 6.45
N SER A 59 -19.11 14.39 5.74
CA SER A 59 -19.87 14.75 4.54
C SER A 59 -19.31 14.11 3.28
N ILE A 60 -18.06 13.67 3.31
CA ILE A 60 -17.39 13.01 2.18
C ILE A 60 -17.92 11.59 2.06
N THR A 61 -18.58 11.31 0.92
CA THR A 61 -18.98 9.94 0.57
C THR A 61 -17.83 9.26 -0.17
N LEU A 62 -17.35 8.14 0.35
CA LEU A 62 -16.25 7.41 -0.28
C LEU A 62 -16.73 6.59 -1.48
N GLY A 63 -15.99 6.69 -2.58
CA GLY A 63 -16.10 5.84 -3.76
C GLY A 63 -14.72 5.38 -4.25
N ALA A 64 -14.70 4.58 -5.32
CA ALA A 64 -13.46 4.01 -5.87
C ALA A 64 -12.45 5.04 -6.39
N GLY A 65 -12.87 6.28 -6.66
CA GLY A 65 -11.99 7.39 -7.05
C GLY A 65 -11.82 8.45 -5.97
N THR A 66 -12.21 8.17 -4.72
CA THR A 66 -12.03 9.10 -3.61
C THR A 66 -10.72 8.77 -2.89
N HIS A 67 -9.74 9.66 -3.01
CA HIS A 67 -8.45 9.52 -2.36
C HIS A 67 -8.32 10.62 -1.31
N LEU A 68 -7.97 10.23 -0.09
CA LEU A 68 -7.86 11.11 1.06
C LEU A 68 -6.47 11.01 1.67
N ALA A 69 -5.93 12.15 2.12
CA ALA A 69 -4.69 12.20 2.87
C ALA A 69 -4.88 13.06 4.13
N TRP A 70 -4.43 12.56 5.27
CA TRP A 70 -4.27 13.38 6.48
C TRP A 70 -2.81 13.77 6.62
N ALA A 71 -2.56 15.07 6.72
CA ALA A 71 -1.23 15.62 6.91
C ALA A 71 -1.25 16.61 8.07
N ALA A 72 -0.13 16.73 8.79
CA ALA A 72 0.02 17.80 9.78
C ALA A 72 0.01 19.16 9.06
N SER A 73 -0.55 20.20 9.69
CA SER A 73 -0.68 21.53 9.09
C SER A 73 0.64 22.21 8.77
N ASN A 74 1.74 21.74 9.36
CA ASN A 74 3.11 22.17 9.12
C ASN A 74 3.92 21.20 8.26
N ALA A 75 3.29 20.14 7.73
CA ALA A 75 3.93 19.25 6.78
C ALA A 75 4.09 19.94 5.43
N ASP A 76 5.16 19.59 4.73
CA ASP A 76 5.38 20.01 3.36
C ASP A 76 4.64 19.07 2.40
N LEU A 77 3.57 19.58 1.78
CA LEU A 77 2.67 18.83 0.91
C LEU A 77 3.35 18.37 -0.38
N ASP A 78 4.44 19.00 -0.79
CA ASP A 78 5.21 18.59 -1.98
C ASP A 78 5.83 17.20 -1.79
N ASN A 79 5.92 16.70 -0.55
CA ASN A 79 6.38 15.35 -0.24
C ASN A 79 5.26 14.30 -0.22
N LEU A 80 3.99 14.69 -0.40
CA LEU A 80 2.91 13.70 -0.50
C LEU A 80 3.01 12.99 -1.85
N PRO A 81 2.92 11.64 -1.87
CA PRO A 81 2.82 10.92 -3.13
C PRO A 81 1.51 11.27 -3.85
N PRO A 82 1.43 11.11 -5.17
CA PRO A 82 0.18 11.24 -5.90
C PRO A 82 -0.96 10.43 -5.27
N GLY A 83 -2.19 10.94 -5.32
CA GLY A 83 -3.35 10.22 -4.81
C GLY A 83 -3.74 9.01 -5.67
N VAL A 84 -3.26 8.98 -6.92
CA VAL A 84 -3.46 7.91 -7.88
C VAL A 84 -2.10 7.53 -8.47
N ASP A 85 -1.72 6.27 -8.26
CA ASP A 85 -0.54 5.66 -8.87
C ASP A 85 -0.94 4.84 -10.10
N CYS A 86 -0.02 4.70 -11.06
CA CYS A 86 -0.10 3.66 -12.08
C CYS A 86 -1.43 3.64 -12.85
N ASP A 87 -1.91 4.81 -13.27
CA ASP A 87 -3.21 5.00 -13.96
C ASP A 87 -4.43 4.51 -13.15
N GLY A 88 -4.31 4.42 -11.82
CA GLY A 88 -5.31 3.87 -10.90
C GLY A 88 -5.46 2.36 -11.00
N ARG A 89 -4.42 1.66 -11.48
CA ARG A 89 -4.42 0.21 -11.78
C ARG A 89 -3.18 -0.48 -11.21
N GLY A 90 -2.65 0.06 -10.11
CA GLY A 90 -1.48 -0.46 -9.42
C GLY A 90 -0.98 0.49 -8.35
N TRP A 91 0.25 0.26 -7.92
CA TRP A 91 0.96 1.07 -6.94
C TRP A 91 2.44 1.20 -7.31
N VAL A 92 3.09 2.31 -6.94
CA VAL A 92 4.52 2.52 -7.24
C VAL A 92 5.41 1.84 -6.20
N MET A 93 6.38 1.04 -6.66
CA MET A 93 7.52 0.55 -5.89
C MET A 93 8.78 1.30 -6.31
N GLY A 94 9.67 1.59 -5.36
CA GLY A 94 10.92 2.30 -5.66
C GLY A 94 10.74 3.81 -5.60
N SER A 95 11.86 4.52 -5.60
CA SER A 95 11.90 5.98 -5.64
C SER A 95 12.87 6.44 -6.72
N GLU A 96 12.74 7.71 -7.13
CA GLU A 96 13.61 8.35 -8.12
C GLU A 96 13.73 7.50 -9.40
N GLY A 97 14.96 7.15 -9.82
CA GLY A 97 15.20 6.33 -11.00
C GLY A 97 14.80 4.85 -10.87
N GLY A 98 14.52 4.38 -9.65
CA GLY A 98 14.08 3.01 -9.37
C GLY A 98 12.55 2.86 -9.30
N ALA A 99 11.80 3.96 -9.42
CA ALA A 99 10.35 3.95 -9.32
C ALA A 99 9.70 3.21 -10.50
N HIS A 100 8.85 2.23 -10.21
CA HIS A 100 8.08 1.49 -11.20
C HIS A 100 6.77 0.95 -10.63
N CYS A 101 5.79 0.77 -11.50
CA CYS A 101 4.45 0.37 -11.18
C CYS A 101 4.29 -1.13 -11.04
N MET A 102 3.73 -1.54 -9.90
CA MET A 102 3.25 -2.89 -9.64
C MET A 102 1.77 -2.94 -10.02
N CYS A 103 1.50 -3.37 -11.24
CA CYS A 103 0.15 -3.38 -11.81
C CYS A 103 -0.75 -4.42 -11.16
N ASP A 104 -2.03 -4.08 -11.02
CA ASP A 104 -3.09 -4.96 -10.56
C ASP A 104 -3.37 -6.09 -11.56
N ASP A 105 -4.08 -7.11 -11.08
CA ASP A 105 -4.52 -8.23 -11.93
C ASP A 105 -5.32 -7.76 -13.15
N GLY A 106 -4.90 -8.22 -14.33
CA GLY A 106 -5.49 -7.82 -15.61
C GLY A 106 -4.78 -6.65 -16.29
N TYR A 107 -3.76 -6.07 -15.64
CA TYR A 107 -2.96 -4.98 -16.17
C TYR A 107 -1.48 -5.36 -16.29
N GLU A 108 -0.76 -4.66 -17.15
CA GLU A 108 0.68 -4.81 -17.38
C GLU A 108 1.32 -3.46 -17.70
N ARG A 109 2.63 -3.35 -17.47
CA ARG A 109 3.40 -2.18 -17.86
C ARG A 109 3.58 -2.16 -19.39
N PRO A 110 3.37 -1.02 -20.06
CA PRO A 110 3.78 -0.88 -21.45
C PRO A 110 5.30 -1.02 -21.57
N GLY A 111 5.80 -1.48 -22.73
CA GLY A 111 7.24 -1.58 -22.96
C GLY A 111 7.94 -0.23 -22.82
N GLY A 112 8.89 -0.13 -21.89
CA GLY A 112 9.70 1.07 -21.64
C GLY A 112 9.02 2.16 -20.80
N ASP A 113 7.74 2.01 -20.47
CA ASP A 113 7.03 2.88 -19.54
C ASP A 113 6.84 2.15 -18.21
N TRP A 114 7.67 2.50 -17.24
CA TRP A 114 7.69 1.85 -15.94
C TRP A 114 6.64 2.41 -14.97
N LEU A 115 6.01 3.55 -15.26
CA LEU A 115 5.11 4.24 -14.32
C LEU A 115 3.63 4.20 -14.75
N SER A 116 3.30 3.37 -15.75
CA SER A 116 1.94 3.19 -16.26
C SER A 116 1.49 1.73 -16.22
N CYS A 117 0.19 1.53 -16.08
CA CYS A 117 -0.45 0.22 -16.12
C CYS A 117 -1.62 0.21 -17.11
N ILE A 118 -1.47 -0.59 -18.17
CA ILE A 118 -2.47 -0.74 -19.24
C ILE A 118 -3.09 -2.12 -19.21
N ALA A 119 -4.26 -2.29 -19.83
CA ALA A 119 -4.91 -3.60 -19.89
C ALA A 119 -4.01 -4.61 -20.62
N LYS A 120 -3.94 -5.84 -20.10
CA LYS A 120 -3.13 -6.89 -20.73
C LYS A 120 -3.51 -7.09 -22.19
N GLY A 121 -2.51 -7.14 -23.07
CA GLY A 121 -2.70 -7.32 -24.51
C GLY A 121 -3.10 -6.06 -25.28
N THR A 122 -3.17 -4.89 -24.63
CA THR A 122 -3.28 -3.59 -25.33
C THR A 122 -1.94 -2.90 -25.51
N GLY A 123 -0.87 -3.42 -24.89
CA GLY A 123 0.48 -2.89 -25.03
C GLY A 123 1.13 -3.28 -26.34
N SER A 124 1.82 -2.33 -26.98
CA SER A 124 2.78 -2.67 -28.03
C SER A 124 3.91 -3.47 -27.39
N SER A 125 4.19 -4.66 -27.93
CA SER A 125 5.33 -5.50 -27.55
C SER A 125 6.67 -4.95 -28.04
N ASP A 126 6.78 -3.62 -28.19
CA ASP A 126 8.06 -3.00 -28.45
C ASP A 126 8.85 -3.15 -27.15
N GLY A 127 9.80 -4.08 -27.16
CA GLY A 127 10.73 -4.31 -26.07
C GLY A 127 11.47 -3.01 -25.79
N GLY A 128 10.90 -2.21 -24.88
CA GLY A 128 11.49 -0.97 -24.43
C GLY A 128 12.87 -1.28 -23.88
N ASP A 129 13.87 -0.58 -24.42
CA ASP A 129 15.30 -0.71 -24.13
C ASP A 129 15.67 -0.22 -22.70
N GLY A 130 14.69 -0.16 -21.80
CA GLY A 130 14.88 0.23 -20.41
C GLY A 130 15.32 -0.96 -19.58
N ALA A 131 16.41 -0.81 -18.83
CA ALA A 131 16.75 -1.76 -17.79
C ALA A 131 15.61 -1.81 -16.75
N ASP A 132 15.20 -3.02 -16.36
CA ASP A 132 14.16 -3.22 -15.35
C ASP A 132 14.64 -2.66 -14.00
N PRO A 133 14.00 -1.59 -13.48
CA PRO A 133 14.42 -0.96 -12.23
C PRO A 133 14.04 -1.78 -10.99
N HIS A 134 13.29 -2.87 -11.16
CA HIS A 134 12.76 -3.65 -10.04
C HIS A 134 13.87 -4.21 -9.14
N GLU A 135 14.93 -4.81 -9.70
CA GLU A 135 15.98 -5.39 -8.85
C GLU A 135 16.73 -4.32 -8.03
N GLU A 136 16.91 -3.13 -8.58
CA GLU A 136 17.59 -2.02 -7.89
C GLU A 136 16.71 -1.42 -6.77
N SER A 137 15.40 -1.37 -6.98
CA SER A 137 14.45 -0.84 -5.99
C SER A 137 14.27 -1.76 -4.77
N LEU A 138 14.54 -3.07 -4.90
CA LEU A 138 14.50 -4.03 -3.79
C LEU A 138 15.46 -3.65 -2.64
N GLY A 139 16.50 -2.88 -2.91
CA GLY A 139 17.43 -2.38 -1.88
C GLY A 139 17.02 -1.05 -1.26
N GLN A 140 16.11 -0.30 -1.90
CA GLN A 140 15.62 1.00 -1.42
C GLN A 140 14.40 0.88 -0.52
N TYR A 141 13.65 -0.22 -0.66
CA TYR A 141 12.51 -0.56 0.16
C TYR A 141 12.74 -1.94 0.76
N GLU A 142 12.79 -2.04 2.09
CA GLU A 142 12.61 -3.33 2.77
C GLU A 142 11.14 -3.75 2.58
N VAL A 143 10.80 -4.33 1.42
CA VAL A 143 9.41 -4.73 1.17
C VAL A 143 9.07 -5.93 2.04
N GLY A 144 8.35 -5.62 3.12
CA GLY A 144 7.37 -6.46 3.76
C GLY A 144 7.93 -7.35 4.87
N HIS A 145 7.30 -7.27 6.03
CA HIS A 145 7.26 -8.36 6.99
C HIS A 145 6.68 -9.63 6.32
N SER A 146 7.44 -10.28 5.45
CA SER A 146 7.19 -11.65 5.04
C SER A 146 7.48 -12.49 6.28
N THR A 147 6.42 -12.82 7.02
CA THR A 147 6.55 -13.82 8.08
C THR A 147 6.90 -15.12 7.37
N VAL A 148 8.14 -15.61 7.58
CA VAL A 148 8.56 -16.91 7.05
C VAL A 148 8.49 -17.92 8.18
N THR A 149 7.65 -18.94 8.00
CA THR A 149 7.58 -20.07 8.93
C THR A 149 8.49 -21.18 8.42
N PHE A 150 9.42 -21.64 9.25
CA PHE A 150 10.32 -22.74 8.90
C PHE A 150 9.93 -24.02 9.64
N ILE A 151 10.02 -25.16 8.94
CA ILE A 151 10.06 -26.48 9.58
C ILE A 151 11.52 -26.91 9.65
N LEU A 152 11.98 -27.25 10.86
CA LEU A 152 13.35 -27.68 11.15
C LEU A 152 13.41 -29.20 11.31
N ASP A 153 14.51 -29.81 10.89
CA ASP A 153 14.79 -31.23 11.17
C ASP A 153 15.35 -31.46 12.59
N LYS A 154 15.61 -32.73 12.92
CA LYS A 154 16.23 -33.17 14.20
C LYS A 154 17.61 -32.55 14.46
N GLN A 155 18.27 -32.00 13.45
CA GLN A 155 19.56 -31.31 13.55
C GLN A 155 19.42 -29.78 13.47
N LEU A 156 18.20 -29.24 13.60
CA LEU A 156 17.86 -27.81 13.55
C LEU A 156 18.17 -27.15 12.19
N ARG A 157 18.24 -27.93 11.12
CA ARG A 157 18.41 -27.38 9.77
C ARG A 157 17.05 -27.04 9.19
N LYS A 158 16.97 -25.89 8.51
CA LYS A 158 15.76 -25.45 7.78
C LYS A 158 15.52 -26.40 6.60
N ARG A 159 14.34 -27.04 6.54
CA ARG A 159 13.99 -28.00 5.48
C ARG A 159 12.89 -27.46 4.56
N VAL A 160 11.91 -26.79 5.15
CA VAL A 160 10.76 -26.21 4.45
C VAL A 160 10.57 -24.78 4.92
N ALA A 161 10.19 -23.90 4.01
CA ALA A 161 9.91 -22.49 4.28
C ALA A 161 8.55 -22.11 3.67
N TYR A 162 7.65 -21.60 4.51
CA TYR A 162 6.37 -21.02 4.10
C TYR A 162 6.49 -19.51 4.17
N SER A 163 6.29 -18.84 3.02
CA SER A 163 6.30 -17.39 2.92
C SER A 163 4.90 -16.82 3.16
N GLY A 164 4.80 -15.81 4.03
CA GLY A 164 3.56 -15.08 4.30
C GLY A 164 2.73 -15.68 5.43
N ILE A 165 1.55 -15.10 5.65
CA ILE A 165 0.63 -15.48 6.75
C ILE A 165 -0.49 -16.43 6.32
N TYR A 166 -0.63 -16.67 5.01
CA TYR A 166 -1.64 -17.54 4.42
C TYR A 166 -0.98 -18.85 3.97
N TRP A 167 -0.85 -19.80 4.89
CA TRP A 167 -0.43 -21.17 4.60
C TRP A 167 -1.55 -22.14 4.95
N GLU A 168 -1.69 -23.20 4.15
CA GLU A 168 -2.72 -24.22 4.35
C GLU A 168 -2.29 -25.17 5.48
N ALA A 169 -3.15 -25.30 6.51
CA ALA A 169 -2.81 -26.06 7.72
C ALA A 169 -2.62 -27.57 7.44
N ASP A 170 -3.32 -28.11 6.45
CA ASP A 170 -3.22 -29.53 6.08
C ASP A 170 -1.88 -29.85 5.40
N GLU A 171 -1.39 -28.95 4.54
CA GLU A 171 -0.06 -29.08 3.91
C GLU A 171 1.05 -28.91 4.95
N PHE A 172 0.92 -27.93 5.84
CA PHE A 172 1.88 -27.74 6.93
C PHE A 172 1.98 -28.97 7.84
N LEU A 173 0.84 -29.58 8.18
CA LEU A 173 0.81 -30.80 8.97
C LEU A 173 1.37 -32.01 8.22
N HIS A 174 1.16 -32.09 6.91
CA HIS A 174 1.74 -33.13 6.06
C HIS A 174 3.27 -33.07 6.09
N ASP A 175 3.84 -31.89 5.84
CA ASP A 175 5.29 -31.68 5.81
C ASP A 175 5.93 -31.90 7.18
N LEU A 176 5.25 -31.50 8.26
CA LEU A 176 5.73 -31.74 9.62
C LEU A 176 5.78 -33.24 9.96
N LYS A 177 4.78 -34.02 9.55
CA LYS A 177 4.79 -35.49 9.74
C LYS A 177 5.88 -36.15 8.92
N ALA A 178 6.00 -35.77 7.64
CA ALA A 178 7.04 -36.30 6.75
C ALA A 178 8.45 -36.08 7.33
N LEU A 179 8.71 -34.90 7.90
CA LEU A 179 10.01 -34.58 8.51
C LEU A 179 10.20 -35.16 9.93
N ALA A 180 9.13 -35.42 10.68
CA ALA A 180 9.23 -36.08 11.97
C ALA A 180 9.63 -37.57 11.85
N ASP A 181 9.20 -38.20 10.75
CA ASP A 181 9.48 -39.60 10.41
C ASP A 181 10.88 -39.81 9.79
N GLU A 182 11.62 -38.75 9.43
CA GLU A 182 13.06 -38.79 9.04
C GLU A 182 13.98 -39.08 10.24
#